data_AF-A0A969IFJ8-F1
#
_entry.id   AF-A0A969IFJ8-F1
#
_cell.length_a   1.000
_cell.length_b   1.000
_cell.length_c   1.000
_cell.angle_alpha   90.00
_cell.angle_beta   90.00
_cell.angle_gamma   90.00
#
_symmetry.space_group_name_H-M   'P 1'
#
loop_
_entity.id
_entity.type
_entity.pdbx_description
1 polymer ?
#
loop_
_entity_poly.entity_id
_entity_poly.type
_entity_poly.pdbx_seq_one_letter_code
_entity_poly.pdbx_strand_id
1 'polypeptide(L)'
;MEWYNPHDRLEMKGGSVVQHLKGDILHYTYYSIDEHIRQGNKFSGIAADAMFQKGVRSSWIKICWNPFYAFVSCYIIKLGLLDGFYGYIIAKQTAYQTFLKYIKLMQLQRNIKKQVASSIDPPPVPVNPHAKERI
;
A
#
# COMPACT_ATOMS: atom_id res chain seq x y z
N MET A 1 14.94 11.65 20.72
CA MET A 1 14.16 10.93 19.69
C MET A 1 12.70 11.25 19.95
N GLU A 2 12.14 12.21 19.20
CA GLU A 2 10.72 12.55 19.28
C GLU A 2 9.89 11.50 18.54
N TRP A 3 8.90 10.93 19.21
CA TRP A 3 7.92 10.04 18.60
C TRP A 3 6.85 10.90 17.93
N TYR A 4 6.86 10.97 16.59
CA TYR A 4 5.76 11.55 15.84
C TYR A 4 4.53 10.67 16.01
N ASN A 5 3.55 11.12 16.77
CA ASN A 5 2.26 10.45 16.93
C ASN A 5 1.37 10.85 15.74
N PRO A 6 1.14 9.97 14.75
CA PRO A 6 0.37 10.29 13.55
C PRO A 6 -1.15 10.25 13.79
N HIS A 7 -1.61 10.00 15.01
CA HIS A 7 -3.03 9.95 15.33
C HIS A 7 -3.59 11.36 15.53
N ASP A 8 -4.66 11.67 14.80
CA ASP A 8 -5.45 12.88 14.99
C ASP A 8 -5.97 12.99 16.42
N ARG A 9 -5.82 14.16 17.03
CA ARG A 9 -6.36 14.48 18.36
C ARG A 9 -7.56 15.40 18.20
N LEU A 10 -8.65 15.07 18.89
CA LEU A 10 -9.78 15.98 19.05
C LEU A 10 -9.44 16.98 20.15
N GLU A 11 -9.32 18.26 19.81
CA GLU A 11 -9.19 19.35 20.78
C GLU A 11 -10.58 19.87 21.17
N MET A 12 -10.91 19.79 22.46
CA MET A 12 -12.17 20.28 22.98
C MET A 12 -12.14 21.81 23.08
N LYS A 13 -13.17 22.50 22.58
CA LYS A 13 -13.29 23.95 22.77
C LYS A 13 -13.51 24.27 24.25
N GLY A 14 -12.95 25.38 24.73
CA GLY A 14 -13.13 25.84 26.11
C GLY A 14 -14.60 25.96 26.49
N GLY A 15 -15.00 25.39 27.63
CA GLY A 15 -16.39 25.33 28.11
C GLY A 15 -17.18 24.10 27.64
N SER A 16 -16.56 23.17 26.92
CA SER A 16 -17.21 21.91 26.54
C SER A 16 -17.47 21.03 27.76
N VAL A 17 -18.70 20.51 27.87
CA VAL A 17 -19.10 19.59 28.94
C VAL A 17 -19.09 18.18 28.39
N VAL A 18 -18.36 17.27 29.05
CA VAL A 18 -18.38 15.84 28.72
C VAL A 18 -19.68 15.24 29.23
N GLN A 19 -20.45 14.59 28.36
CA GLN A 19 -21.66 13.86 28.74
C GLN A 19 -21.60 12.42 28.22
N HIS A 20 -22.22 11.51 28.96
CA HIS A 20 -22.45 10.13 28.50
C HIS A 20 -23.66 10.10 27.58
N LEU A 21 -23.45 9.71 26.33
CA LEU A 21 -24.53 9.43 25.40
C LEU A 21 -25.26 8.16 25.85
N LYS A 22 -26.60 8.21 25.95
CA LYS A 22 -27.41 7.01 26.21
C LYS A 22 -27.62 6.24 24.91
N GLY A 23 -27.16 4.99 24.86
CA GLY A 23 -27.31 4.08 23.72
C GLY A 23 -25.97 3.59 23.18
N ASP A 24 -26.03 2.66 22.22
CA ASP A 24 -24.85 2.08 21.58
C ASP A 24 -24.45 2.88 20.33
N ILE A 25 -23.15 3.15 20.19
CA ILE A 25 -22.60 3.73 18.96
C ILE A 25 -22.19 2.58 18.05
N LEU A 26 -23.03 2.26 17.06
CA LEU A 26 -22.70 1.28 16.03
C LEU A 26 -21.71 1.89 15.03
N HIS A 27 -20.43 1.52 15.15
CA HIS A 27 -19.38 1.97 14.24
C HIS A 27 -19.16 0.95 13.12
N TYR A 28 -19.86 1.13 12.00
CA TYR A 28 -19.59 0.36 10.79
C TYR A 28 -18.47 1.02 10.00
N THR A 29 -17.34 0.34 9.85
CA THR A 29 -16.20 0.87 9.09
C THR A 29 -16.54 1.06 7.60
N TYR A 30 -17.50 0.29 7.08
CA TYR A 30 -17.93 0.32 5.68
C TYR A 30 -19.43 0.08 5.57
N TYR A 31 -20.11 0.84 4.71
CA TYR A 31 -21.55 0.70 4.45
C TYR A 31 -21.84 -0.10 3.17
N SER A 32 -20.82 -0.34 2.33
CA SER A 32 -20.94 -1.16 1.12
C SER A 32 -19.64 -1.90 0.77
N ILE A 33 -19.76 -2.97 -0.03
CA ILE A 33 -18.60 -3.73 -0.53
C ILE A 33 -17.71 -2.84 -1.41
N ASP A 34 -18.31 -1.98 -2.23
CA ASP A 34 -17.57 -1.08 -3.10
C ASP A 34 -16.76 -0.07 -2.28
N GLU A 35 -17.37 0.53 -1.25
CA GLU A 35 -16.65 1.40 -0.31
C GLU A 35 -15.47 0.68 0.37
N HIS A 36 -15.67 -0.57 0.79
CA HIS A 36 -14.59 -1.37 1.36
C HIS A 36 -13.44 -1.61 0.35
N ILE A 37 -13.76 -1.86 -0.92
CA ILE A 37 -12.75 -2.01 -1.99
C ILE A 37 -12.03 -0.68 -2.24
N ARG A 38 -12.77 0.43 -2.37
CA ARG A 38 -12.20 1.78 -2.57
C ARG A 38 -11.26 2.16 -1.42
N GLN A 39 -11.66 1.89 -0.18
CA GLN A 39 -10.83 2.18 0.97
C GLN A 39 -9.59 1.27 1.03
N GLY A 40 -9.74 -0.03 0.71
CA GLY A 40 -8.61 -0.95 0.57
C GLY A 40 -7.61 -0.48 -0.50
N ASN A 41 -8.11 0.07 -1.60
CA ASN A 41 -7.28 0.70 -2.64
C ASN A 41 -6.55 1.95 -2.13
N LYS A 42 -7.22 2.81 -1.37
CA LYS A 42 -6.59 4.00 -0.77
C LYS A 42 -5.49 3.61 0.21
N PHE A 43 -5.77 2.72 1.16
CA PHE A 43 -4.79 2.29 2.17
C PHE A 43 -3.62 1.51 1.58
N SER A 44 -3.84 0.68 0.56
CA SER A 44 -2.72 0.01 -0.13
C SER A 44 -1.79 0.99 -0.84
N GLY A 45 -2.29 2.14 -1.31
CA GLY A 45 -1.47 3.23 -1.82
C GLY A 45 -0.61 3.88 -0.74
N ILE A 46 -1.24 4.33 0.35
CA ILE A 46 -0.54 4.93 1.49
C ILE A 46 0.53 3.98 2.05
N ALA A 47 0.20 2.69 2.18
CA ALA A 47 1.15 1.69 2.64
C ALA A 47 2.31 1.47 1.67
N ALA A 48 2.05 1.54 0.35
CA ALA A 48 3.10 1.45 -0.66
C ALA A 48 4.04 2.67 -0.61
N ASP A 49 3.49 3.88 -0.47
CA ASP A 49 4.28 5.11 -0.33
C ASP A 49 5.13 5.08 0.94
N ALA A 50 4.55 4.69 2.08
CA ALA A 50 5.28 4.56 3.34
C ALA A 50 6.39 3.50 3.26
N MET A 51 6.14 2.36 2.60
CA MET A 51 7.17 1.35 2.34
C MET A 51 8.27 1.88 1.42
N PHE A 52 7.90 2.64 0.41
CA PHE A 52 8.84 3.25 -0.53
C PHE A 52 9.76 4.25 0.17
N GLN A 53 9.21 5.15 0.99
CA GLN A 53 9.96 6.12 1.80
C GLN A 53 10.91 5.44 2.79
N LYS A 54 10.51 4.30 3.36
CA LYS A 54 11.36 3.46 4.22
C LYS A 54 12.46 2.69 3.47
N GLY A 55 12.57 2.85 2.14
CA GLY A 55 13.56 2.17 1.31
C GLY A 55 13.26 0.69 1.05
N VAL A 56 12.05 0.21 1.38
CA VAL A 56 11.67 -1.20 1.17
C VAL A 56 11.60 -1.49 -0.32
N ARG A 57 12.31 -2.54 -0.75
CA ARG A 57 12.30 -2.98 -2.14
C ARG A 57 11.31 -4.10 -2.41
N SER A 58 10.33 -3.85 -3.29
CA SER A 58 9.48 -4.89 -3.90
C SER A 58 10.25 -5.68 -4.96
N SER A 59 9.89 -6.95 -5.12
CA SER A 59 10.38 -7.85 -6.18
C SER A 59 9.22 -8.73 -6.62
N TRP A 60 9.30 -9.30 -7.83
CA TRP A 60 8.26 -10.20 -8.35
C TRP A 60 7.98 -11.38 -7.40
N ILE A 61 9.01 -11.93 -6.77
CA ILE A 61 8.88 -12.99 -5.75
C ILE A 61 8.05 -12.51 -4.55
N LYS A 62 8.30 -11.29 -4.06
CA LYS A 62 7.55 -10.70 -2.94
C LYS A 62 6.10 -10.39 -3.32
N ILE A 63 5.82 -10.06 -4.58
CA ILE A 63 4.47 -9.80 -5.07
C ILE A 63 3.63 -11.09 -5.06
N CYS A 64 4.21 -12.26 -5.36
CA CYS A 64 3.46 -13.52 -5.34
C CYS A 64 3.45 -14.18 -3.95
N TRP A 65 4.58 -14.18 -3.24
CA TRP A 65 4.73 -14.90 -1.98
C TRP A 65 3.99 -14.23 -0.81
N ASN A 66 4.05 -12.89 -0.68
CA ASN A 66 3.43 -12.21 0.45
C ASN A 66 1.89 -12.31 0.45
N PRO A 67 1.19 -12.15 -0.69
CA PRO A 67 -0.26 -12.36 -0.74
C PRO A 67 -0.66 -13.81 -0.45
N PHE A 68 0.11 -14.79 -0.95
CA PHE A 68 -0.14 -16.19 -0.66
C PHE A 68 0.03 -16.48 0.84
N TYR A 69 1.12 -16.01 1.44
CA TYR A 69 1.33 -16.14 2.88
C TYR A 69 0.24 -15.42 3.68
N ALA A 70 -0.17 -14.22 3.27
CA ALA A 70 -1.25 -13.48 3.92
C ALA A 70 -2.59 -14.23 3.85
N PHE A 71 -2.89 -14.86 2.71
CA PHE A 71 -4.08 -15.72 2.57
C PHE A 71 -4.01 -16.90 3.53
N VAL A 72 -2.91 -17.67 3.49
CA VAL A 72 -2.72 -18.87 4.33
C VAL A 72 -2.75 -18.51 5.81
N SER A 73 -2.07 -17.44 6.20
CA SER A 73 -2.07 -16.95 7.57
C SER A 73 -3.47 -16.52 8.02
N CYS A 74 -4.20 -15.76 7.19
CA CYS A 74 -5.54 -15.33 7.55
C CYS A 74 -6.56 -16.47 7.56
N TYR A 75 -6.43 -17.44 6.67
CA TYR A 75 -7.40 -18.52 6.51
C TYR A 75 -7.15 -19.68 7.47
N ILE A 76 -5.89 -20.09 7.65
CA ILE A 76 -5.51 -21.24 8.46
C ILE A 76 -5.11 -20.80 9.87
N ILE A 77 -4.17 -19.86 10.00
CA ILE A 77 -3.59 -19.50 11.32
C ILE A 77 -4.61 -18.71 12.16
N LYS A 78 -5.37 -17.80 11.56
CA LYS A 78 -6.42 -17.05 12.25
C LYS A 78 -7.76 -17.79 12.33
N LEU A 79 -7.77 -19.08 11.98
CA LEU A 79 -8.98 -19.92 12.01
C LEU A 79 -10.13 -19.36 11.16
N GLY A 80 -9.84 -18.60 10.10
CA GLY A 80 -10.86 -18.13 9.16
C GLY A 80 -11.64 -19.26 8.49
N LEU A 81 -11.10 -20.48 8.48
CA LEU A 81 -11.83 -21.69 8.10
C LEU A 81 -13.10 -21.92 8.96
N LEU A 82 -13.10 -21.53 10.24
CA LEU A 82 -14.24 -21.68 11.15
C LEU A 82 -15.40 -20.74 10.79
N ASP A 83 -15.09 -19.61 10.16
CA ASP A 83 -16.09 -18.65 9.66
C ASP A 83 -16.68 -19.06 8.30
N GLY A 84 -16.24 -20.20 7.76
CA GLY A 84 -16.72 -20.78 6.50
C GLY A 84 -16.54 -19.84 5.30
N PHE A 85 -17.65 -19.54 4.62
CA PHE A 85 -17.64 -18.72 3.40
C PHE A 85 -17.15 -17.28 3.66
N TYR A 86 -17.54 -16.68 4.78
CA TYR A 86 -17.13 -15.31 5.11
C TYR A 86 -15.64 -15.21 5.43
N GLY A 87 -15.09 -16.19 6.14
CA GLY A 87 -13.65 -16.27 6.38
C GLY A 87 -12.83 -16.43 5.09
N TYR A 88 -13.34 -17.18 4.11
CA TYR A 88 -12.74 -17.26 2.78
C TYR A 88 -12.75 -15.90 2.06
N ILE A 89 -13.87 -15.16 2.08
CA ILE A 89 -13.95 -13.83 1.48
C ILE A 89 -12.94 -12.88 2.12
N ILE A 90 -12.86 -12.87 3.45
CA ILE A 90 -11.94 -11.99 4.21
C ILE A 90 -10.48 -12.33 3.88
N ALA A 91 -10.13 -13.63 3.86
CA ALA A 91 -8.78 -14.06 3.51
C ALA A 91 -8.41 -13.66 2.07
N LYS A 92 -9.33 -13.83 1.12
CA LYS A 92 -9.14 -13.41 -0.28
C LYS A 92 -8.95 -11.90 -0.39
N GLN A 93 -9.78 -11.12 0.30
CA GLN A 93 -9.69 -9.66 0.30
C GLN A 93 -8.36 -9.18 0.91
N THR A 94 -7.92 -9.81 2.01
CA THR A 94 -6.65 -9.51 2.67
C THR A 94 -5.45 -9.79 1.75
N ALA A 95 -5.48 -10.93 1.05
CA ALA A 95 -4.46 -11.28 0.07
C ALA A 95 -4.44 -10.27 -1.09
N TYR A 96 -5.61 -9.89 -1.59
CA TYR A 96 -5.75 -8.90 -2.67
C TYR A 96 -5.22 -7.52 -2.28
N GLN A 97 -5.54 -7.01 -1.10
CA GLN A 97 -4.99 -5.75 -0.58
C GLN A 97 -3.47 -5.81 -0.44
N THR A 98 -2.94 -6.96 0.03
CA THR A 98 -1.49 -7.18 0.14
C THR A 98 -0.83 -7.16 -1.24
N PHE A 99 -1.44 -7.81 -2.23
CA PHE A 99 -0.97 -7.82 -3.61
C PHE A 99 -0.91 -6.41 -4.21
N LEU A 100 -1.99 -5.65 -4.07
CA LEU A 100 -2.07 -4.26 -4.54
C LEU A 100 -0.99 -3.38 -3.92
N LYS A 101 -0.73 -3.51 -2.62
CA LYS A 101 0.34 -2.79 -1.91
C LYS A 101 1.71 -3.05 -2.56
N TYR A 102 2.07 -4.31 -2.84
CA TYR A 102 3.37 -4.63 -3.42
C TYR A 102 3.49 -4.27 -4.91
N ILE A 103 2.39 -4.29 -5.67
CA ILE A 103 2.36 -3.79 -7.06
C ILE A 103 2.58 -2.29 -7.11
N LYS A 104 1.83 -1.53 -6.30
CA LYS A 104 1.97 -0.06 -6.23
C LYS A 104 3.39 0.32 -5.81
N LEU A 105 3.98 -0.40 -4.85
CA LEU A 105 5.38 -0.22 -4.48
C LEU A 105 6.34 -0.45 -5.66
N MET A 106 6.12 -1.50 -6.46
CA MET A 106 6.94 -1.74 -7.66
C MET A 106 6.76 -0.65 -8.72
N GLN A 107 5.55 -0.12 -8.90
CA GLN A 107 5.28 0.98 -9.82
C GLN A 107 6.03 2.26 -9.40
N LEU A 108 5.96 2.63 -8.12
CA LEU A 108 6.69 3.79 -7.58
C LEU A 108 8.20 3.69 -7.83
N GLN A 109 8.77 2.50 -7.63
CA GLN A 109 10.19 2.25 -7.91
C GLN A 109 10.57 2.41 -9.38
N ARG A 110 9.72 1.94 -10.29
CA ARG A 110 9.96 2.06 -11.74
C ARG A 110 9.84 3.50 -12.21
N ASN A 111 8.86 4.25 -11.68
CA ASN A 111 8.66 5.65 -12.04
C ASN A 111 9.85 6.52 -11.63
N ILE A 112 10.41 6.31 -10.45
CA ILE A 112 11.62 7.03 -10.02
C ILE A 112 12.83 6.62 -10.86
N LYS A 113 12.99 5.33 -11.19
CA LYS A 113 14.07 4.90 -12.08
C LYS A 113 13.97 5.57 -13.46
N LYS A 114 12.77 5.78 -13.99
CA LYS A 114 12.53 6.51 -15.24
C LYS A 114 12.85 8.00 -15.11
N GLN A 115 12.44 8.66 -14.02
CA GLN A 115 12.76 10.08 -13.79
C GLN A 115 14.26 10.31 -13.64
N VAL A 116 14.95 9.46 -12.87
CA VAL A 116 16.42 9.52 -12.72
C VAL A 116 17.14 9.25 -14.04
N ALA A 117 16.68 8.26 -14.83
CA ALA A 117 17.26 8.00 -16.15
C ALA A 117 16.99 9.12 -17.17
N SER A 118 15.91 9.89 -16.98
CA SER A 118 15.57 11.06 -17.79
C SER A 118 16.33 12.32 -17.35
N SER A 119 16.80 12.40 -16.11
CA SER A 119 17.56 13.53 -15.58
C SER A 119 19.08 13.37 -15.69
N ILE A 120 19.55 12.17 -16.03
CA ILE A 120 20.96 11.90 -16.34
C ILE A 120 21.09 12.11 -17.84
N ASP A 121 21.75 13.19 -18.25
CA ASP A 121 22.10 13.40 -19.66
C ASP A 121 22.77 12.13 -20.21
N PRO A 122 22.42 11.67 -21.42
CA PRO A 122 23.05 10.50 -21.99
C PRO A 122 24.58 10.71 -21.99
N PRO A 123 25.37 9.68 -21.59
CA PRO A 123 26.82 9.80 -21.64
C PRO A 123 27.21 10.25 -23.05
N PRO A 124 28.15 11.18 -23.21
CA PRO A 124 28.53 11.70 -24.51
C PRO A 124 28.82 10.52 -25.42
N VAL A 125 28.01 10.38 -26.46
CA VAL A 125 28.17 9.31 -27.45
C VAL A 125 29.60 9.47 -27.99
N PRO A 126 30.46 8.45 -27.92
CA PRO A 126 31.79 8.56 -28.50
C PRO A 126 31.62 8.84 -29.99
N VAL A 127 31.93 10.07 -30.39
CA VAL A 127 31.90 10.50 -31.78
C VAL A 127 32.98 9.71 -32.49
N ASN A 128 32.59 8.65 -33.20
CA ASN A 128 33.52 7.86 -34.00
C ASN A 128 34.04 8.75 -35.15
N PRO A 129 35.34 9.11 -35.17
CA PRO A 129 35.89 9.96 -36.23
C PRO A 129 35.79 9.33 -37.62
N HIS A 130 35.59 8.02 -37.70
CA HIS A 130 35.58 7.25 -38.95
C HIS A 130 34.19 7.13 -39.61
N ALA A 131 33.16 7.81 -39.10
CA ALA A 131 31.80 7.69 -39.64
C ALA A 131 31.53 8.54 -40.92
N LYS A 132 32.53 9.19 -41.52
CA LYS A 132 32.35 10.13 -42.65
C LYS A 132 32.88 9.68 -44.02
N GLU A 133 33.11 8.38 -44.26
CA GLU A 133 33.71 7.93 -45.54
C GLU A 133 32.95 6.83 -46.30
N ARG A 134 31.62 6.75 -46.12
CA ARG A 134 30.77 6.01 -47.07
C ARG A 134 29.52 6.82 -47.37
N ILE A 135 29.59 7.65 -48.42
CA ILE A 135 28.79 7.62 -49.66
C ILE A 135 29.50 8.58 -50.62
#